data_AF-A0A0C5VDX7-F1
#
_entry.id   AF-A0A0C5VDX7-F1
#
_cell.length_a   1.000
_cell.length_b   1.000
_cell.length_c   1.000
_cell.angle_alpha   90.00
_cell.angle_beta   90.00
_cell.angle_gamma   90.00
#
_symmetry.space_group_name_H-M   'P 1'
#
loop_
_entity.id
_entity.type
_entity.pdbx_description
1 polymer ?
#
loop_
_entity_poly.entity_id
_entity_poly.type
_entity_poly.pdbx_seq_one_letter_code
_entity_poly.pdbx_strand_id
1 'polypeptide(L)'
;MHNLKKKIRRAHVMTRLEDISQAQLQQELHQIEHRRRAEQDQKAAYETEIESLQQLLGRQTRAGHSFDPANYLQATRVISDLEQHVHHHTAEIDTLDQQIQGLSEQLRQVSARKKTLQRLGERLHKEKHHQQTGAHYKQQDETILHNYRGRL
;
A
#
# COMPACT_ATOMS: atom_id res chain seq x y z
N MET A 1 -18.94 10.47 -33.53
CA MET A 1 -19.48 10.28 -32.15
C MET A 1 -19.34 8.87 -31.56
N HIS A 2 -19.55 7.76 -32.30
CA HIS A 2 -19.51 6.39 -31.74
C HIS A 2 -18.15 5.99 -31.11
N ASN A 3 -17.04 6.37 -31.75
CA ASN A 3 -15.68 6.07 -31.28
C ASN A 3 -15.35 6.78 -29.94
N LEU A 4 -15.75 8.05 -29.78
CA LEU A 4 -15.47 8.82 -28.57
C LEU A 4 -16.23 8.30 -27.34
N LYS A 5 -17.51 7.91 -27.51
CA LYS A 5 -18.27 7.23 -26.44
C LYS A 5 -17.61 5.92 -26.00
N LYS A 6 -17.00 5.17 -26.93
CA LYS A 6 -16.25 3.94 -26.62
C LYS A 6 -14.97 4.25 -25.84
N LYS A 7 -14.22 5.30 -26.22
CA LYS A 7 -13.03 5.76 -25.48
C LYS A 7 -13.35 6.21 -24.05
N ILE A 8 -14.41 6.99 -23.86
CA ILE A 8 -14.85 7.45 -22.52
C ILE A 8 -15.21 6.26 -21.63
N ARG A 9 -15.96 5.29 -22.17
CA ARG A 9 -16.32 4.07 -21.42
C ARG A 9 -15.08 3.26 -21.04
N ARG A 10 -14.13 3.10 -21.97
CA ARG A 10 -12.84 2.44 -21.69
C ARG A 10 -12.07 3.17 -20.59
N ALA A 11 -11.96 4.49 -20.64
CA ALA A 11 -11.27 5.26 -19.61
C ALA A 11 -11.89 5.04 -18.22
N HIS A 12 -13.22 5.07 -18.11
CA HIS A 12 -13.93 4.77 -16.85
C HIS A 12 -13.68 3.36 -16.35
N VAL A 13 -13.72 2.35 -17.23
CA VAL A 13 -13.44 0.96 -16.85
C VAL A 13 -12.01 0.83 -16.33
N MET A 14 -11.04 1.41 -17.02
CA MET A 14 -9.63 1.39 -16.58
C MET A 14 -9.45 2.09 -15.23
N THR A 15 -10.08 3.25 -15.01
CA THR A 15 -10.03 3.93 -13.70
C THR A 15 -10.60 3.06 -12.59
N ARG A 16 -11.73 2.37 -12.82
CA ARG A 16 -12.30 1.42 -11.84
C ARG A 16 -11.39 0.24 -11.55
N LEU A 17 -10.66 -0.26 -12.56
CA LEU A 17 -9.69 -1.34 -12.35
C LEU A 17 -8.52 -0.86 -11.48
N GLU A 18 -8.04 0.38 -11.68
CA GLU A 18 -7.04 0.96 -10.78
C GLU A 18 -7.58 1.17 -9.36
N ASP A 19 -8.86 1.50 -9.18
CA ASP A 19 -9.48 1.58 -7.84
C ASP A 19 -9.44 0.23 -7.11
N ILE A 20 -9.78 -0.85 -7.81
CA ILE A 20 -9.75 -2.22 -7.27
C ILE A 20 -8.31 -2.61 -6.93
N SER A 21 -7.38 -2.40 -7.85
CA SER A 21 -5.95 -2.67 -7.65
C SER A 21 -5.39 -1.89 -6.44
N GLN A 22 -5.74 -0.60 -6.33
CA GLN A 22 -5.33 0.24 -5.21
C GLN A 22 -5.87 -0.30 -3.88
N ALA A 23 -7.14 -0.71 -3.83
CA ALA A 23 -7.75 -1.26 -2.63
C ALA A 23 -7.11 -2.59 -2.21
N GLN A 24 -6.78 -3.46 -3.17
CA GLN A 24 -6.10 -4.73 -2.91
C GLN A 24 -4.70 -4.50 -2.31
N LEU A 25 -3.91 -3.60 -2.90
CA LEU A 25 -2.59 -3.25 -2.38
C LEU A 25 -2.66 -2.63 -0.97
N GLN A 26 -3.66 -1.80 -0.70
CA GLN A 26 -3.88 -1.23 0.64
C GLN A 26 -4.25 -2.31 1.66
N GLN A 27 -5.08 -3.27 1.29
CA GLN A 27 -5.44 -4.38 2.15
C GLN A 27 -4.22 -5.26 2.47
N GLU A 28 -3.42 -5.59 1.45
CA GLU A 28 -2.19 -6.37 1.62
C GLU A 28 -1.16 -5.65 2.50
N LEU A 29 -0.96 -4.35 2.26
CA LEU A 29 -0.09 -3.51 3.08
C LEU A 29 -0.52 -3.54 4.55
N HIS A 30 -1.82 -3.41 4.82
CA HIS A 30 -2.36 -3.47 6.17
C HIS A 30 -2.12 -4.82 6.86
N GLN A 31 -2.25 -5.92 6.12
CA GLN A 31 -1.97 -7.27 6.64
C GLN A 31 -0.49 -7.45 6.99
N ILE A 32 0.41 -6.96 6.15
CA ILE A 32 1.86 -7.05 6.39
C ILE A 32 2.28 -6.16 7.56
N GLU A 33 1.74 -4.95 7.66
CA GLU A 33 1.97 -4.09 8.82
C GLU A 33 1.49 -4.73 10.13
N HIS A 34 0.34 -5.40 10.11
CA HIS A 34 -0.15 -6.13 11.27
C HIS A 34 0.79 -7.27 11.66
N ARG A 35 1.26 -8.07 10.68
CA ARG A 35 2.25 -9.13 10.92
C ARG A 35 3.55 -8.56 11.49
N ARG A 36 4.08 -7.48 10.90
CA ARG A 36 5.32 -6.85 11.37
C ARG A 36 5.22 -6.39 12.82
N ARG A 37 4.08 -5.81 13.22
CA ARG A 37 3.84 -5.43 14.63
C ARG A 37 3.83 -6.64 15.55
N ALA A 38 3.19 -7.74 15.14
CA ALA A 38 3.20 -8.98 15.93
C ALA A 38 4.63 -9.54 16.11
N GLU A 39 5.46 -9.51 15.05
CA GLU A 39 6.88 -9.89 15.14
C GLU A 39 7.67 -8.96 16.07
N GLN A 40 7.40 -7.65 16.02
CA GLN A 40 8.01 -6.66 16.93
C GLN A 40 7.63 -6.91 18.39
N ASP A 41 6.36 -7.22 18.65
CA ASP A 41 5.87 -7.51 20.00
C ASP A 41 6.47 -8.81 20.55
N GLN A 42 6.60 -9.85 19.73
CA GLN A 42 7.27 -11.11 20.12
C GLN A 42 8.76 -10.89 20.40
N LYS A 43 9.46 -10.17 19.52
CA LYS A 43 10.86 -9.78 19.75
C LYS A 43 11.03 -9.05 21.08
N ALA A 44 10.20 -8.06 21.35
CA ALA A 44 10.26 -7.27 22.59
C ALA A 44 9.98 -8.12 23.84
N ALA A 45 9.07 -9.10 23.74
CA ALA A 45 8.82 -10.03 24.83
C ALA A 45 10.06 -10.87 25.16
N TYR A 46 10.75 -11.41 24.15
CA TYR A 46 12.00 -12.16 24.36
C TYR A 46 13.13 -11.29 24.89
N GLU A 47 13.28 -10.06 24.38
CA GLU A 47 14.27 -9.10 24.90
C GLU A 47 14.03 -8.80 26.39
N THR A 48 12.76 -8.63 26.79
CA THR A 48 12.37 -8.42 28.19
C THR A 48 12.69 -9.66 29.06
N GLU A 49 12.45 -10.86 28.54
CA GLU A 49 12.76 -12.11 29.27
C GLU A 49 14.27 -12.30 29.44
N ILE A 50 15.06 -12.03 28.40
CA ILE A 50 16.53 -12.03 28.47
C ILE A 50 17.01 -11.05 29.55
N GLU A 51 16.52 -9.81 29.54
CA GLU A 51 16.89 -8.80 30.54
C GLU A 51 16.56 -9.26 31.97
N SER A 52 15.36 -9.84 32.15
CA SER A 52 14.93 -10.39 33.45
C SER A 52 15.86 -11.50 33.95
N LEU A 53 16.21 -12.47 33.08
CA LEU A 53 17.11 -13.57 33.41
C LEU A 53 18.53 -13.07 33.71
N GLN A 54 19.05 -12.12 32.92
CA GLN A 54 20.35 -11.51 33.15
C GLN A 54 20.40 -10.77 34.50
N GLN A 55 19.33 -10.05 34.86
CA GLN A 55 19.22 -9.39 36.17
C GLN A 55 19.19 -10.41 37.32
N LEU A 56 18.44 -11.50 37.17
CA LEU A 56 18.37 -12.56 38.17
C LEU A 56 19.74 -13.19 38.42
N LEU A 57 20.45 -13.54 37.33
CA LEU A 57 21.82 -14.06 37.39
C LEU A 57 22.77 -13.06 38.06
N GLY A 58 22.69 -11.78 37.71
CA GLY A 58 23.51 -10.74 38.32
C GLY A 58 23.28 -10.59 39.83
N ARG A 59 22.03 -10.71 40.30
CA ARG A 59 21.70 -10.67 41.74
C ARG A 59 22.23 -11.89 42.47
N GLN A 60 22.06 -13.08 41.90
CA GLN A 60 22.50 -14.35 42.50
C GLN A 60 24.03 -14.41 42.64
N THR A 61 24.77 -13.96 41.63
CA THR A 61 26.24 -13.87 41.68
C THR A 61 26.73 -12.86 42.74
N ARG A 62 26.05 -11.71 42.89
CA ARG A 62 26.43 -10.69 43.90
C ARG A 62 26.07 -11.06 45.33
N ALA A 63 25.04 -11.89 45.53
CA ALA A 63 24.60 -12.30 46.87
C ALA A 63 25.57 -13.25 47.59
N GLY A 64 26.66 -13.69 46.95
CA GLY A 64 27.67 -14.56 47.57
C GLY A 64 27.16 -15.96 47.93
N HIS A 65 25.93 -16.30 47.53
CA HIS A 65 25.42 -17.65 47.61
C HIS A 65 26.26 -18.54 46.70
N SER A 66 26.53 -19.78 47.12
CA SER A 66 27.14 -20.79 46.26
C SER A 66 26.23 -21.00 45.07
N PHE A 67 26.48 -20.27 43.99
CA PHE A 67 25.66 -20.38 42.81
C PHE A 67 25.92 -21.76 42.21
N ASP A 68 24.89 -22.60 42.19
CA ASP A 68 24.99 -23.92 41.59
C ASP A 68 25.42 -23.75 40.13
N PRO A 69 26.61 -24.22 39.75
CA PRO A 69 27.11 -24.08 38.37
C PRO A 69 26.14 -24.67 37.34
N ALA A 70 25.35 -25.68 37.71
CA ALA A 70 24.34 -26.26 36.84
C ALA A 70 23.20 -25.27 36.54
N ASN A 71 22.73 -24.52 37.54
CA ASN A 71 21.69 -23.51 37.38
C ASN A 71 22.18 -22.30 36.56
N TYR A 72 23.46 -21.92 36.71
CA TYR A 72 24.09 -20.91 35.84
C TYR A 72 24.07 -21.34 34.39
N LEU A 73 24.57 -22.54 34.13
CA LEU A 73 24.69 -23.07 32.80
C LEU A 73 23.32 -23.22 32.14
N GLN A 74 22.30 -23.62 32.90
CA GLN A 74 20.92 -23.70 32.42
C GLN A 74 20.38 -22.31 32.03
N ALA A 75 20.53 -21.29 32.89
CA ALA A 75 20.05 -19.95 32.59
C ALA A 75 20.78 -19.31 31.40
N THR A 76 22.09 -19.51 31.27
CA THR A 76 22.86 -19.05 30.10
C THR A 76 22.41 -19.73 28.81
N ARG A 77 22.07 -21.03 28.86
CA ARG A 77 21.49 -21.73 27.69
C ARG A 77 20.15 -21.14 27.29
N VAL A 78 19.24 -20.93 28.25
CA VAL A 78 17.93 -20.31 27.98
C VAL A 78 18.11 -18.92 27.37
N ILE A 79 19.00 -18.09 27.91
CA ILE A 79 19.31 -16.78 27.33
C ILE A 79 19.80 -16.92 25.88
N SER A 80 20.71 -17.86 25.60
CA SER A 80 21.22 -18.08 24.25
C SER A 80 20.13 -18.54 23.27
N ASP A 81 19.21 -19.40 23.71
CA ASP A 81 18.07 -19.83 22.90
C ASP A 81 17.11 -18.66 22.62
N LEU A 82 16.84 -17.82 23.62
CA LEU A 82 16.03 -16.61 23.45
C LEU A 82 16.69 -15.59 22.51
N GLU A 83 18.01 -15.43 22.56
CA GLU A 83 18.77 -14.57 21.64
C GLU A 83 18.64 -15.05 20.18
N GLN A 84 18.59 -16.38 19.95
CA GLN A 84 18.32 -16.92 18.62
C GLN A 84 16.91 -16.57 18.14
N HIS A 85 15.91 -16.60 19.02
CA HIS A 85 14.56 -16.14 18.69
C HIS A 85 14.54 -14.64 18.36
N VAL A 86 15.21 -13.79 19.15
CA VAL A 86 15.34 -12.36 18.85
C VAL A 86 15.96 -12.13 17.47
N HIS A 87 17.01 -12.89 17.12
CA HIS A 87 17.63 -12.80 15.82
C HIS A 87 16.69 -13.23 14.69
N HIS A 88 15.94 -14.32 14.87
CA HIS A 88 14.95 -14.78 13.92
C HIS A 88 13.87 -13.73 13.65
N HIS A 89 13.25 -13.19 14.70
CA HIS A 89 12.21 -12.16 14.56
C HIS A 89 12.76 -10.86 13.95
N THR A 90 14.02 -10.51 14.23
CA THR A 90 14.67 -9.36 13.57
C THR A 90 14.76 -9.56 12.05
N ALA A 91 15.17 -10.74 11.59
CA ALA A 91 15.25 -11.05 10.16
C ALA A 91 13.87 -11.08 9.49
N GLU A 92 12.83 -11.56 10.18
CA GLU A 92 11.46 -11.53 9.67
C GLU A 92 10.94 -10.08 9.57
N ILE A 93 11.19 -9.24 10.57
CA ILE A 93 10.86 -7.81 10.53
C ILE A 93 11.52 -7.11 9.33
N ASP A 94 12.82 -7.34 9.11
CA ASP A 94 13.56 -6.76 7.98
C ASP A 94 12.93 -7.17 6.64
N THR A 95 12.53 -8.44 6.52
CA THR A 95 11.84 -8.97 5.33
C THR A 95 10.48 -8.31 5.13
N LEU A 96 9.69 -8.16 6.20
CA LEU A 96 8.38 -7.50 6.14
C LEU A 96 8.51 -6.01 5.80
N ASP A 97 9.53 -5.33 6.32
CA ASP A 97 9.79 -3.92 5.98
C ASP A 97 10.17 -3.74 4.51
N GLN A 98 10.95 -4.66 3.93
CA GLN A 98 11.21 -4.67 2.48
C GLN A 98 9.92 -4.86 1.66
N GLN A 99 9.03 -5.77 2.10
CA GLN A 99 7.73 -5.96 1.46
C GLN A 99 6.85 -4.71 1.54
N ILE A 100 6.81 -4.05 2.71
CA ILE A 100 6.09 -2.79 2.92
C ILE A 100 6.60 -1.71 1.97
N GLN A 101 7.92 -1.58 1.80
CA GLN A 101 8.51 -0.63 0.85
C GLN A 101 8.09 -0.94 -0.58
N GLY A 102 8.16 -2.22 -0.99
CA GLY A 102 7.77 -2.66 -2.33
C GLY A 102 6.29 -2.36 -2.64
N LEU A 103 5.38 -2.71 -1.73
CA LEU A 103 3.95 -2.44 -1.90
C LEU A 103 3.63 -0.95 -1.86
N SER A 104 4.31 -0.18 -1.02
CA SER A 104 4.17 1.28 -0.97
C SER A 104 4.53 1.93 -2.30
N GLU A 105 5.57 1.43 -2.96
CA GLU A 105 5.97 1.92 -4.29
C GLU A 105 4.95 1.50 -5.37
N GLN A 106 4.47 0.26 -5.34
CA GLN A 106 3.39 -0.17 -6.25
C GLN A 106 2.12 0.68 -6.08
N LEU A 107 1.74 0.98 -4.84
CA LEU A 107 0.58 1.82 -4.54
C LEU A 107 0.73 3.24 -5.10
N ARG A 108 1.93 3.82 -5.03
CA ARG A 108 2.25 5.12 -5.65
C ARG A 108 2.10 5.06 -7.17
N GLN A 109 2.58 4.00 -7.81
CA GLN A 109 2.48 3.83 -9.26
C GLN A 109 1.03 3.69 -9.73
N VAL A 110 0.23 2.86 -9.07
CA VAL A 110 -1.22 2.71 -9.33
C VAL A 110 -1.93 4.06 -9.15
N SER A 111 -1.62 4.78 -8.07
CA SER A 111 -2.20 6.10 -7.81
C SER A 111 -1.87 7.12 -8.92
N ALA A 112 -0.65 7.08 -9.45
CA ALA A 112 -0.24 7.94 -10.57
C ALA A 112 -0.92 7.57 -11.89
N ARG A 113 -1.05 6.27 -12.19
CA ARG A 113 -1.78 5.77 -13.37
C ARG A 113 -3.25 6.17 -13.32
N LYS A 114 -3.90 6.00 -12.17
CA LYS A 114 -5.28 6.42 -11.91
C LYS A 114 -5.48 7.91 -12.19
N LYS A 115 -4.63 8.79 -11.63
CA LYS A 115 -4.68 10.24 -11.89
C LYS A 115 -4.56 10.56 -13.38
N THR A 116 -3.69 9.84 -14.09
CA THR A 116 -3.50 10.00 -15.54
C THR A 116 -4.76 9.59 -16.31
N LEU A 117 -5.38 8.45 -15.96
CA LEU A 117 -6.63 7.99 -16.58
C LEU A 117 -7.82 8.93 -16.30
N GLN A 118 -7.91 9.49 -15.09
CA GLN A 118 -8.92 10.48 -14.74
C GLN A 118 -8.80 11.74 -15.62
N ARG A 119 -7.58 12.29 -15.73
CA ARG A 119 -7.30 13.44 -16.63
C ARG A 119 -7.64 13.12 -18.09
N LEU A 120 -7.34 11.90 -18.55
CA LEU A 120 -7.72 11.45 -19.88
C LEU A 120 -9.25 11.43 -20.05
N GLY A 121 -9.98 10.87 -19.08
CA GLY A 121 -11.44 10.87 -19.06
C GLY A 121 -12.04 12.28 -19.16
N GLU A 122 -11.54 13.23 -18.35
CA GLU A 122 -11.97 14.63 -18.38
C GLU A 122 -11.74 15.28 -19.75
N ARG A 123 -10.56 15.05 -20.37
CA ARG A 123 -10.26 15.55 -21.72
C ARG A 123 -11.20 15.00 -22.77
N LEU A 124 -11.50 13.70 -22.73
CA LEU A 124 -12.42 13.06 -23.66
C LEU A 124 -13.86 13.58 -23.48
N HIS A 125 -14.27 13.88 -22.25
CA HIS A 125 -15.56 14.51 -21.97
C HIS A 125 -15.64 15.94 -22.55
N LYS A 126 -14.60 16.75 -22.35
CA LYS A 126 -14.50 18.09 -22.95
C LYS A 126 -14.56 18.03 -24.47
N GLU A 127 -13.80 17.12 -25.10
CA GLU A 127 -13.82 16.91 -26.55
C GLU A 127 -15.22 16.55 -27.06
N LYS A 128 -15.91 15.64 -26.36
CA LYS A 128 -17.28 15.24 -26.71
C LYS A 128 -18.23 16.43 -26.68
N HIS A 129 -18.14 17.26 -25.62
CA HIS A 129 -18.95 18.46 -25.49
C HIS A 129 -18.69 19.41 -26.67
N HIS A 130 -17.43 19.72 -26.98
CA HIS A 130 -17.08 20.62 -28.08
C HIS A 130 -17.59 20.10 -29.44
N GLN A 131 -17.49 18.79 -29.70
CA GLN A 131 -18.05 18.19 -30.93
C GLN A 131 -19.56 18.35 -31.01
N GLN A 132 -20.28 18.24 -29.89
CA GLN A 132 -21.73 18.39 -29.85
C GLN A 132 -22.14 19.85 -30.06
N THR A 133 -21.49 20.80 -29.37
CA THR A 133 -21.79 22.23 -29.51
C THR A 133 -21.45 22.73 -30.92
N GLY A 134 -20.32 22.32 -31.49
CA GLY A 134 -19.95 22.68 -32.86
C GLY A 134 -20.91 22.13 -33.93
N ALA A 135 -21.41 20.90 -33.74
CA ALA A 135 -22.43 20.34 -34.63
C ALA A 135 -23.75 21.13 -34.55
N HIS A 136 -24.15 21.56 -33.35
CA HIS A 136 -25.34 22.38 -33.15
C HIS A 136 -25.23 23.73 -33.87
N TYR A 137 -24.10 24.45 -33.73
CA TYR A 137 -23.90 25.72 -34.43
C TYR A 137 -23.95 25.57 -35.95
N LYS A 138 -23.33 24.52 -36.51
CA LYS A 138 -23.42 24.25 -37.96
C LYS A 138 -24.85 24.04 -38.45
N GLN A 139 -25.65 23.28 -37.70
CA GLN A 139 -27.07 23.08 -38.04
C GLN A 139 -27.86 24.39 -37.97
N GLN A 140 -27.57 25.25 -37.01
CA GLN A 140 -28.19 26.57 -36.92
C GLN A 140 -27.81 27.44 -38.12
N ASP A 141 -26.53 27.49 -38.49
CA ASP A 141 -26.07 28.26 -39.66
C ASP A 141 -26.72 27.77 -40.96
N GLU A 142 -26.78 26.44 -41.17
CA GLU A 142 -27.46 25.84 -42.33
C GLU A 142 -28.95 26.21 -42.35
N THR A 143 -29.63 26.17 -41.20
CA THR A 143 -31.04 26.55 -41.07
C THR A 143 -31.24 28.02 -41.41
N ILE A 144 -30.37 28.90 -40.90
CA ILE A 144 -30.41 30.33 -41.19
C ILE A 144 -30.21 30.56 -42.69
N LEU A 145 -29.17 29.98 -43.29
CA LEU A 145 -28.87 30.12 -44.72
C LEU A 145 -30.00 29.60 -45.62
N HIS A 146 -30.61 28.47 -45.26
CA HIS A 146 -31.75 27.92 -45.99
C HIS A 146 -32.96 28.86 -45.95
N ASN A 147 -33.29 29.41 -44.78
CA ASN A 147 -34.39 30.35 -44.61
C ASN A 147 -34.20 31.65 -45.40
N TYR A 148 -32.96 32.12 -45.58
CA TYR A 148 -32.66 33.28 -46.41
C TYR A 148 -32.73 32.97 -47.92
N ARG A 149 -32.30 31.78 -48.36
CA ARG A 149 -32.42 31.38 -49.78
C ARG A 149 -33.85 31.15 -50.24
N GLY A 150 -34.75 30.71 -49.38
CA GLY A 150 -36.16 30.49 -49.74
C GLY A 150 -37.02 31.76 -49.83
N ARG A 151 -36.46 32.95 -49.55
CA ARG A 151 -37.17 34.24 -49.58
C ARG A 151 -36.72 35.19 -50.70
N LEU A 152 -35.71 34.79 -51.48
CA LEU A 152 -35.25 35.48 -52.70
C LEU A 152 -35.83 34.77 -53.93
#